data_AF-A0A6G3LSC2-F1
#
_entry.id   AF-A0A6G3LSC2-F1
#
_cell.length_a   1.000
_cell.length_b   1.000
_cell.length_c   1.000
_cell.angle_alpha   90.00
_cell.angle_beta   90.00
_cell.angle_gamma   90.00
#
_symmetry.space_group_name_H-M   'P 1'
#
loop_
_entity.id
_entity.type
_entity.pdbx_description
1 polymer ?
#
loop_
_entity_poly.entity_id
_entity_poly.type
_entity_poly.pdbx_seq_one_letter_code
_entity_poly.pdbx_strand_id
1 'polypeptide(L)'
;MASSEQLPKRIYFLDIYQLNYRPSSGCEFFEVYDVGGSYVAYCKVTESYIVRSKVVKCEKNYATCPYRKLGLSMMRQKGKESS
;
A
#
# COMPACT_ATOMS: atom_id res chain seq x y z
N MET A 1 -11.82 -9.84 19.22
CA MET A 1 -12.44 -8.95 18.22
C MET A 1 -11.51 -8.90 17.01
N ALA A 2 -11.70 -9.79 16.03
CA ALA A 2 -10.94 -9.73 14.78
C ALA A 2 -11.60 -8.64 13.92
N SER A 3 -10.98 -7.46 13.88
CA SER A 3 -11.39 -6.39 12.98
C SER A 3 -11.27 -6.95 11.57
N SER A 4 -12.39 -7.24 10.92
CA SER A 4 -12.44 -7.60 9.51
C SER A 4 -11.94 -6.39 8.73
N GLU A 5 -10.63 -6.30 8.50
CA GLU A 5 -10.05 -5.25 7.66
C GLU A 5 -10.66 -5.41 6.26
N GLN A 6 -11.68 -4.58 5.99
CA GLN A 6 -12.38 -4.60 4.72
C GLN A 6 -11.38 -4.16 3.65
N LEU A 7 -11.13 -5.05 2.70
CA LEU A 7 -10.24 -4.77 1.57
C LEU A 7 -10.72 -3.52 0.82
N PRO A 8 -9.82 -2.55 0.53
CA PRO A 8 -10.21 -1.27 -0.04
C PRO A 8 -10.77 -1.40 -1.47
N LYS A 9 -10.35 -2.43 -2.22
CA LYS A 9 -10.84 -2.75 -3.57
C LYS A 9 -10.98 -4.25 -3.76
N ARG A 10 -11.84 -4.67 -4.71
CA ARG A 10 -11.87 -6.08 -5.14
C ARG A 10 -10.52 -6.45 -5.76
N ILE A 11 -10.01 -7.61 -5.39
CA ILE A 11 -8.78 -8.18 -5.97
C ILE A 11 -9.20 -9.10 -7.11
N TYR A 12 -8.81 -8.74 -8.33
CA TYR A 12 -8.90 -9.63 -9.48
C TYR A 12 -7.55 -10.29 -9.66
N PHE A 13 -7.51 -11.63 -9.74
CA PHE A 13 -6.29 -12.45 -9.81
C PHE A 13 -5.42 -12.34 -8.55
N LEU A 14 -5.81 -13.04 -7.48
CA LEU A 14 -5.12 -12.97 -6.18
C LEU A 14 -3.64 -13.43 -6.25
N ASP A 15 -3.32 -14.42 -7.09
CA ASP A 15 -2.00 -15.03 -7.17
C ASP A 15 -0.85 -14.05 -7.48
N ILE A 16 -1.13 -13.00 -8.25
CA ILE A 16 -0.10 -12.00 -8.61
C ILE A 16 0.18 -10.98 -7.49
N TYR A 17 -0.72 -10.90 -6.49
CA TYR A 17 -0.62 -9.98 -5.36
C TYR A 17 -0.26 -10.68 -4.05
N GLN A 18 -0.53 -11.99 -3.92
CA GLN A 18 -0.35 -12.72 -2.67
C GLN A 18 1.12 -12.83 -2.25
N LEU A 19 1.33 -12.67 -0.95
CA LEU A 19 2.61 -12.80 -0.27
C LEU A 19 2.46 -13.81 0.87
N ASN A 20 3.46 -14.67 1.00
CA ASN A 20 3.54 -15.67 2.07
C ASN A 20 4.16 -15.09 3.37
N TYR A 21 4.42 -13.79 3.40
CA TYR A 21 4.95 -13.06 4.55
C TYR A 21 4.25 -11.70 4.61
N ARG A 22 4.18 -11.10 5.80
CA ARG A 22 3.63 -9.76 5.99
C ARG A 22 4.71 -8.74 5.62
N PRO A 23 4.61 -8.03 4.47
CA PRO A 23 5.63 -7.06 4.08
C PRO A 23 5.61 -5.84 5.01
N SER A 24 6.73 -5.14 5.09
CA SER A 24 6.86 -3.92 5.89
C SER A 24 7.63 -2.84 5.14
N SER A 25 7.06 -1.64 5.05
CA SER A 25 7.65 -0.49 4.38
C SER A 25 7.57 0.73 5.27
N GLY A 26 8.62 1.56 5.27
CA GLY A 26 8.61 2.88 5.93
C GLY A 26 7.79 3.94 5.19
N CYS A 27 7.04 3.56 4.16
CA CYS A 27 6.17 4.46 3.39
C CYS A 27 4.84 4.69 4.09
N GLU A 28 4.45 5.96 4.26
CA GLU A 28 3.19 6.39 4.88
C GLU A 28 1.94 5.98 4.09
N PHE A 29 2.13 5.60 2.83
CA PHE A 29 1.08 5.21 1.90
C PHE A 29 1.00 3.70 1.65
N PHE A 30 1.85 2.91 2.31
CA PHE A 30 1.90 1.46 2.13
C PHE A 30 1.04 0.79 3.19
N GLU A 31 0.03 0.04 2.75
CA GLU A 31 -0.85 -0.75 3.60
C GLU A 31 -0.75 -2.23 3.28
N VAL A 32 -1.07 -3.05 4.27
CA VAL A 32 -1.02 -4.51 4.18
C VAL A 32 -2.29 -5.07 4.76
N TYR A 33 -2.93 -5.93 3.99
CA TYR A 33 -4.17 -6.60 4.38
C TYR A 33 -3.96 -8.10 4.45
N ASP A 34 -4.57 -8.74 5.44
CA ASP A 34 -4.69 -10.19 5.52
C ASP A 34 -5.87 -10.66 4.65
N VAL A 35 -5.61 -11.63 3.79
CA VAL A 35 -6.57 -12.24 2.88
C VAL A 35 -6.48 -13.75 3.05
N GLY A 36 -7.18 -14.25 4.07
CA GLY A 36 -7.34 -15.69 4.29
C GLY A 36 -6.02 -16.41 4.54
N GLY A 37 -5.11 -15.81 5.30
CA GLY A 37 -3.79 -16.39 5.62
C GLY A 37 -2.69 -16.06 4.61
N SER A 38 -2.98 -15.24 3.61
CA SER A 38 -1.98 -14.58 2.76
C SER A 38 -2.02 -13.07 2.95
N TYR A 39 -0.95 -12.38 2.56
CA TYR A 39 -0.88 -10.92 2.65
C TYR A 39 -0.93 -10.28 1.28
N VAL A 40 -1.60 -9.14 1.17
CA VAL A 40 -1.54 -8.29 -0.01
C VAL A 40 -1.13 -6.88 0.40
N ALA A 41 -0.31 -6.26 -0.43
CA ALA A 41 0.13 -4.88 -0.22
C ALA A 41 -0.68 -3.92 -1.08
N TYR A 42 -0.94 -2.71 -0.57
CA TYR A 42 -1.71 -1.67 -1.21
C TYR A 42 -0.99 -0.33 -1.15
N CYS A 43 -1.04 0.43 -2.23
CA CYS A 43 -0.52 1.79 -2.28
C CYS A 43 -1.68 2.78 -2.30
N LYS A 44 -1.79 3.62 -1.27
CA LYS A 44 -2.83 4.66 -1.18
C LYS A 44 -2.72 5.71 -2.28
N VAL A 45 -1.50 6.05 -2.72
CA VAL A 45 -1.30 7.11 -3.73
C VAL A 45 -1.84 6.69 -5.09
N THR A 46 -1.62 5.43 -5.48
CA THR A 46 -2.11 4.89 -6.75
C THR A 46 -3.45 4.19 -6.61
N GLU A 47 -3.99 4.16 -5.39
CA GLU A 47 -5.20 3.44 -5.02
C GLU A 47 -5.28 2.02 -5.60
N SER A 48 -4.18 1.28 -5.53
CA SER A 48 -4.04 -0.02 -6.21
C SER A 48 -3.21 -1.01 -5.40
N TYR A 49 -3.51 -2.29 -5.56
CA TYR A 49 -2.70 -3.37 -5.02
C TYR A 49 -1.32 -3.43 -5.68
N ILE A 50 -0.31 -3.76 -4.88
CA ILE A 50 1.08 -3.84 -5.32
C ILE A 50 1.37 -5.29 -5.66
N VAL A 51 1.71 -5.55 -6.92
CA VAL A 51 2.10 -6.89 -7.38
C VAL A 51 3.31 -7.41 -6.60
N ARG A 52 3.33 -8.72 -6.31
CA ARG A 52 4.37 -9.39 -5.51
C ARG A 52 5.80 -9.00 -5.92
N SER A 53 6.07 -8.90 -7.21
CA SER A 53 7.40 -8.55 -7.75
C SER A 53 7.86 -7.12 -7.44
N LYS A 54 6.93 -6.21 -7.11
CA LYS A 54 7.21 -4.81 -6.77
C LYS A 54 7.23 -4.56 -5.26
N VAL A 55 6.64 -5.44 -4.45
CA VAL A 55 6.56 -5.28 -2.98
C VAL A 55 7.95 -5.09 -2.38
N VAL A 56 8.92 -5.93 -2.74
CA VAL A 56 10.30 -5.83 -2.24
C VAL A 56 10.93 -4.46 -2.54
N LYS A 57 10.59 -3.83 -3.67
CA LYS A 57 11.05 -2.47 -4.00
C LYS A 57 10.38 -1.43 -3.10
N CYS A 58 9.11 -1.63 -2.74
CA CYS A 58 8.42 -0.78 -1.78
C CYS A 58 9.01 -0.93 -0.37
N GLU A 59 9.48 -2.10 0.04
CA GLU A 59 10.11 -2.28 1.35
C GLU A 59 11.50 -1.61 1.39
N LYS A 60 12.34 -1.85 0.38
CA LYS A 60 13.74 -1.42 0.38
C LYS A 60 13.97 0.01 -0.13
N ASN A 61 13.18 0.46 -1.11
CA ASN A 61 13.42 1.69 -1.86
C ASN A 61 12.26 2.70 -1.74
N TYR A 62 11.50 2.66 -0.64
CA TYR A 62 10.41 3.60 -0.42
C TYR A 62 10.86 5.07 -0.41
N ALA A 63 12.08 5.34 0.08
CA ALA A 63 12.63 6.69 0.17
C ALA A 63 12.75 7.36 -1.21
N THR A 64 13.06 6.58 -2.25
CA THR A 64 13.18 7.04 -3.65
C THR A 64 11.91 6.82 -4.47
N CYS A 65 10.81 6.42 -3.83
CA CYS A 65 9.57 6.13 -4.54
C CYS A 65 8.94 7.42 -5.10
N PRO A 66 8.71 7.51 -6.43
CA PRO A 66 8.11 8.70 -7.04
C PRO A 66 6.68 8.93 -6.54
N TYR A 67 5.92 7.85 -6.31
CA TYR A 67 4.57 7.93 -5.77
C TYR A 67 4.56 8.44 -4.34
N ARG A 68 5.53 8.07 -3.50
CA ARG A 68 5.64 8.62 -2.13
C ARG A 68 5.86 10.13 -2.19
N LYS A 69 6.78 10.59 -3.04
CA LYS A 69 7.05 12.03 -3.24
C LYS A 69 5.80 12.79 -3.69
N LEU A 70 5.04 12.21 -4.62
CA LEU A 70 3.76 12.75 -5.07
C LEU A 70 2.74 12.81 -3.93
N GLY A 71 2.52 11.70 -3.21
CA GLY A 71 1.59 11.63 -2.10
C GLY A 71 1.88 12.65 -0.99
N LEU A 72 3.15 12.80 -0.61
CA LEU A 72 3.58 13.82 0.36
C LEU A 72 3.29 15.24 -0.14
N SER A 73 3.43 15.48 -1.45
CA SER A 73 3.15 16.79 -2.05
C SER A 73 1.66 17.11 -2.04
N MET A 74 0.80 16.12 -2.34
CA MET A 74 -0.65 16.25 -2.29
C MET A 74 -1.17 16.45 -0.85
N MET A 75 -0.62 15.70 0.12
CA MET A 75 -0.96 15.89 1.54
C MET A 75 -0.65 17.29 2.06
N ARG A 76 0.47 17.89 1.62
CA ARG A 76 0.85 19.27 1.97
C ARG A 76 -0.10 20.33 1.40
N GLN A 77 -0.67 20.08 0.22
CA GLN A 77 -1.64 21.01 -0.39
C GLN A 77 -2.99 20.95 0.33
N LYS A 78 -3.45 19.74 0.68
CA LYS A 78 -4.70 19.55 1.43
C LYS A 78 -4.72 20.21 2.81
N GLY A 79 -3.54 20.43 3.42
CA GLY A 79 -3.41 21.18 4.68
C GLY A 79 -3.50 22.70 4.53
N LYS A 80 -3.43 23.26 3.31
CA LYS A 80 -3.52 24.71 3.06
C LYS A 80 -4.93 25.21 2.72
N GLU A 81 -5.85 24.32 2.34
CA GLU A 81 -7.26 24.65 2.05
C GLU A 81 -8.18 24.57 3.28
N SER A 82 -7.61 24.51 4.49
CA SER A 82 -8.35 24.51 5.75
C SER A 82 -7.88 25.61 6.72
N SER A 83 -7.36 26.72 6.20
CA SER A 83 -7.11 27.96 6.95
C SER A 83 -7.79 29.14 6.28
#